data_AF-A0A178MKL0-F1
#
_entry.id   AF-A0A178MKL0-F1
#
_cell.length_a   1.000
_cell.length_b   1.000
_cell.length_c   1.000
_cell.angle_alpha   90.00
_cell.angle_beta   90.00
_cell.angle_gamma   90.00
#
_symmetry.space_group_name_H-M   'P 1'
#
loop_
_entity.id
_entity.type
_entity.pdbx_description
1 polymer ?
#
loop_
_entity_poly.entity_id
_entity_poly.type
_entity_poly.pdbx_seq_one_letter_code
_entity_poly.pdbx_strand_id
1 'polypeptide(L)'
;MSFITAKDCGSSFMERYNQADIALDTLPLSGDTIRYHAICMGVAVLTLPGERMVGRWTAAMAGAVGMLYRVIWRRQHRKETL
;
A
#
# COMPACT_ATOMS: atom_id res chain seq x y z
N MET A 1 4.34 5.96 24.41
CA MET A 1 3.92 5.63 23.03
C MET A 1 4.54 6.69 22.12
N SER A 2 5.71 6.39 21.54
CA SER A 2 6.46 7.35 20.72
C SER A 2 5.94 7.32 19.29
N PHE A 3 5.52 8.47 18.77
CA PHE A 3 5.21 8.62 17.35
C PHE A 3 6.51 8.57 16.54
N ILE A 4 6.49 7.80 15.46
CA ILE A 4 7.62 7.59 14.56
C ILE A 4 7.82 8.87 13.73
N THR A 5 8.80 9.72 14.08
CA THR A 5 9.06 11.01 13.39
C THR A 5 10.06 10.84 12.24
N ALA A 6 9.88 11.57 11.14
CA ALA A 6 10.56 11.34 9.88
C ALA A 6 11.89 12.11 9.77
N LYS A 7 13.00 11.55 10.24
CA LYS A 7 14.33 11.96 9.75
C LYS A 7 15.38 10.86 9.97
N ASP A 8 15.37 9.85 9.11
CA ASP A 8 16.22 8.68 9.27
C ASP A 8 16.90 8.25 7.97
N CYS A 9 18.13 7.76 8.09
CA CYS A 9 18.89 7.17 6.99
C CYS A 9 18.27 5.83 6.55
N GLY A 10 18.62 5.36 5.33
CA GLY A 10 17.91 4.26 4.65
C GLY A 10 17.74 2.97 5.46
N SER A 11 18.64 2.64 6.39
CA SER A 11 18.50 1.48 7.28
C SER A 11 17.38 1.66 8.30
N SER A 12 17.30 2.83 8.94
CA SER A 12 16.25 3.13 9.93
C SER A 12 14.87 3.30 9.29
N PHE A 13 14.80 3.65 7.99
CA PHE A 13 13.54 3.57 7.24
C PHE A 13 12.99 2.14 7.17
N MET A 14 13.85 1.15 6.88
CA MET A 14 13.41 -0.25 6.72
C MET A 14 13.03 -0.91 8.05
N GLU A 15 13.74 -0.57 9.14
CA GLU A 15 13.45 -1.10 10.48
C GLU A 15 12.04 -0.76 10.97
N ARG A 16 11.45 0.34 10.49
CA ARG A 16 10.08 0.74 10.84
C ARG A 16 9.03 -0.25 10.38
N TYR A 17 9.29 -1.01 9.31
CA TYR A 17 8.36 -2.06 8.86
C TYR A 17 8.21 -3.19 9.89
N ASN A 18 9.21 -3.44 10.76
CA ASN A 18 9.09 -4.42 11.84
C ASN A 18 8.05 -4.02 12.90
N GLN A 19 7.65 -2.75 12.93
CA GLN A 19 6.62 -2.22 13.83
C GLN A 19 5.27 -2.04 13.15
N ALA A 20 5.16 -2.38 11.86
CA ALA A 20 3.97 -2.17 11.05
C ALA A 20 3.36 -3.50 10.62
N ASP A 21 2.11 -3.75 10.98
CA ASP A 21 1.40 -4.97 10.58
C ASP A 21 0.85 -4.88 9.14
N ILE A 22 0.43 -3.68 8.73
CA ILE A 22 -0.24 -3.44 7.44
C ILE A 22 0.28 -2.14 6.83
N ALA A 23 0.68 -2.20 5.55
CA ALA A 23 0.98 -1.03 4.74
C ALA A 23 -0.23 -0.61 3.90
N LEU A 24 -0.57 0.67 3.91
CA LEU A 24 -1.68 1.22 3.11
C LEU A 24 -1.16 1.76 1.78
N ASP A 25 -1.81 1.39 0.67
CA ASP A 25 -1.50 1.93 -0.64
C ASP A 25 -2.07 3.34 -0.85
N THR A 26 -1.36 4.16 -1.63
CA THR A 26 -1.83 5.48 -2.05
C THR A 26 -2.70 5.34 -3.28
N LEU A 27 -3.72 6.20 -3.38
CA LEU A 27 -4.66 6.23 -4.49
C LEU A 27 -4.74 7.67 -5.00
N PRO A 28 -4.82 7.91 -6.33
CA PRO A 28 -4.99 6.95 -7.43
C PRO A 28 -3.69 6.38 -8.02
N LEU A 29 -2.52 6.85 -7.57
CA LEU A 29 -1.21 6.34 -7.94
C LEU A 29 -0.74 5.34 -6.88
N SER A 30 -0.73 4.06 -7.24
CA SER A 30 -0.20 3.00 -6.38
C SER A 30 1.31 3.18 -6.26
N GLY A 31 1.87 3.00 -5.07
CA GLY A 31 3.33 3.11 -4.90
C GLY A 31 4.08 1.94 -5.57
N ASP A 32 5.33 2.16 -5.98
CA ASP A 32 6.20 1.09 -6.50
C ASP A 32 7.25 0.68 -5.46
N THR A 33 8.35 1.43 -5.30
CA THR A 33 9.57 0.92 -4.66
C THR A 33 9.36 0.82 -3.16
N ILE A 34 8.64 1.78 -2.60
CA ILE A 34 8.28 1.82 -1.19
C ILE A 34 7.31 0.67 -0.82
N ARG A 35 6.44 0.21 -1.74
CA ARG A 35 5.61 -0.98 -1.47
C ARG A 35 6.41 -2.26 -1.62
N TYR A 36 7.32 -2.30 -2.59
CA TYR A 36 8.24 -3.43 -2.72
C TYR A 36 9.04 -3.64 -1.43
N HIS A 37 9.52 -2.57 -0.79
CA HIS A 37 10.16 -2.66 0.53
C HIS A 37 9.25 -3.26 1.61
N ALA A 38 7.98 -2.84 1.68
CA ALA A 38 7.03 -3.42 2.62
C ALA A 38 6.85 -4.93 2.41
N ILE A 39 6.70 -5.36 1.15
CA ILE A 39 6.57 -6.76 0.77
C ILE A 39 7.84 -7.55 1.13
N CYS A 40 9.03 -7.01 0.85
CA CYS A 40 10.30 -7.64 1.23
C CYS A 40 10.47 -7.80 2.74
N MET A 41 9.90 -6.88 3.52
CA MET A 41 9.88 -6.94 4.98
C MET A 41 8.73 -7.80 5.53
N GLY A 42 7.96 -8.47 4.67
CA GLY A 42 6.84 -9.33 5.06
C GLY A 42 5.58 -8.60 5.52
N VAL A 43 5.49 -7.29 5.29
CA VAL A 43 4.33 -6.48 5.68
C VAL A 43 3.25 -6.56 4.60
N ALA A 44 2.05 -6.97 4.99
CA ALA A 44 0.91 -7.09 4.07
C ALA A 44 0.48 -5.71 3.54
N VAL A 45 0.12 -5.65 2.25
CA VAL A 45 -0.26 -4.38 1.62
C VAL A 45 -1.75 -4.34 1.29
N LEU A 46 -2.44 -3.35 1.85
CA LEU A 46 -3.82 -3.01 1.51
C LEU A 46 -3.81 -2.06 0.32
N THR A 47 -4.40 -2.46 -0.80
CA THR A 47 -4.55 -1.58 -1.97
C THR A 47 -5.94 -1.68 -2.61
N LEU A 48 -6.34 -0.60 -3.29
CA LEU A 48 -7.53 -0.55 -4.12
C LEU A 48 -7.09 -0.36 -5.58
N PRO A 49 -7.05 -1.43 -6.40
CA PRO A 49 -6.60 -1.32 -7.78
C PRO A 49 -7.51 -0.39 -8.58
N GLY A 50 -6.94 0.69 -9.12
CA GLY A 50 -7.63 1.62 -10.02
C GLY A 50 -7.76 1.09 -11.45
N GLU A 51 -8.45 1.83 -12.32
CA GLU A 51 -8.63 1.45 -13.73
C GLU A 51 -7.36 1.69 -14.58
N ARG A 52 -6.54 2.67 -14.20
CA ARG A 52 -5.29 2.99 -14.89
C ARG A 52 -4.16 2.09 -14.39
N MET A 53 -3.22 1.76 -15.28
CA MET A 53 -2.01 0.97 -14.96
C MET A 53 -1.29 1.51 -13.72
N VAL A 54 -1.14 2.83 -13.62
CA VAL A 54 -0.48 3.51 -12.50
C VAL A 54 -1.13 3.27 -11.14
N GLY A 55 -2.39 2.84 -11.09
CA GLY A 55 -3.10 2.49 -9.85
C GLY A 55 -3.13 0.99 -9.57
N ARG A 56 -2.37 0.16 -10.30
CA ARG A 56 -2.41 -1.30 -10.22
C ARG A 56 -1.06 -1.96 -9.91
N TRP A 57 0.03 -1.19 -9.80
CA TRP A 57 1.37 -1.74 -9.60
C TRP A 57 1.48 -2.56 -8.32
N THR A 58 1.06 -1.97 -7.19
CA THR A 58 1.01 -2.68 -5.90
C THR A 58 0.19 -3.96 -5.97
N ALA A 59 -0.99 -3.91 -6.60
CA ALA A 59 -1.87 -5.07 -6.70
C ALA A 59 -1.24 -6.20 -7.54
N ALA A 60 -0.51 -5.86 -8.60
CA ALA A 60 0.21 -6.84 -9.40
C ALA A 60 1.36 -7.49 -8.62
N MET A 61 2.18 -6.69 -7.93
CA MET A 61 3.34 -7.17 -7.17
C MET A 61 2.92 -8.01 -5.96
N ALA A 62 2.08 -7.45 -5.08
CA ALA A 62 1.64 -8.14 -3.86
C ALA A 62 0.78 -9.37 -4.19
N GLY A 63 0.00 -9.33 -5.28
CA GLY A 63 -0.81 -10.45 -5.73
C GLY A 63 0.04 -11.63 -6.20
N ALA A 64 1.15 -11.36 -6.90
CA ALA A 64 2.06 -12.40 -7.37
C ALA A 64 2.73 -13.20 -6.24
N VAL A 65 2.95 -12.56 -5.08
CA VAL A 65 3.59 -13.19 -3.91
C VAL A 65 2.59 -13.62 -2.81
N GLY A 66 1.28 -13.51 -3.08
CA GLY A 66 0.24 -13.91 -2.13
C GLY A 66 0.09 -13.00 -0.90
N MET A 67 0.65 -11.78 -0.94
CA MET A 67 0.63 -10.81 0.17
C MET A 67 -0.37 -9.65 -0.05
N LEU A 68 -1.29 -9.82 -1.00
CA LEU A 68 -2.28 -8.81 -1.36
C LEU A 68 -3.54 -8.94 -0.51
N TYR A 69 -3.84 -7.89 0.26
CA TYR A 69 -5.18 -7.72 0.82
C TYR A 69 -6.00 -6.80 -0.09
N ARG A 70 -6.96 -7.39 -0.80
CA ARG A 70 -7.82 -6.69 -1.74
C ARG A 70 -9.08 -6.20 -1.04
N VAL A 71 -9.28 -4.89 -1.02
CA VAL A 71 -10.57 -4.34 -0.61
C VAL A 71 -11.61 -4.66 -1.68
N ILE A 72 -12.66 -5.37 -1.29
CA ILE A 72 -13.88 -5.49 -2.10
C ILE A 72 -14.73 -4.27 -1.79
N TRP A 73 -14.78 -3.31 -2.70
CA TRP A 73 -15.55 -2.10 -2.51
C TRP A 73 -16.99 -2.27 -3.02
N ARG A 74 -17.98 -1.95 -2.18
CA ARG A 74 -19.39 -1.88 -2.56
C ARG A 74 -19.73 -0.46 -2.99
N ARG A 75 -20.23 -0.31 -4.22
CA ARG A 75 -20.58 0.98 -4.82
C ARG A 75 -21.87 1.53 -4.23
N GLN A 76 -21.76 2.19 -3.07
CA GLN A 76 -22.87 2.93 -2.46
C GLN A 76 -22.90 4.36 -3.05
N HIS A 77 -23.82 4.58 -3.99
CA HIS A 77 -24.28 5.88 -4.53
C HIS A 77 -23.24 6.86 -5.10
N ARG A 78 -23.00 6.79 -6.42
CA ARG A 78 -22.80 8.03 -7.21
C ARG A 78 -24.18 8.64 -7.44
N LYS A 79 -24.53 9.68 -6.67
CA LYS A 79 -25.48 10.67 -7.18
C LYS A 79 -24.68 11.53 -8.15
N GLU A 80 -24.88 11.30 -9.43
CA GLU A 80 -24.42 12.21 -10.48
C GLU A 80 -25.36 13.41 -10.42
N THR A 81 -24.91 14.47 -9.75
CA THR A 81 -25.53 15.79 -9.80
C THR A 81 -24.79 16.58 -10.87
N LEU A 82 -25.50 16.81 -11.99
CA LEU A 82 -25.30 17.81 -13.06
C LEU A 82 -23.93 17.85 -13.77
#